data_AF-A0A3N5JDP5-F1
#
_entry.id   AF-A0A3N5JDP5-F1
#
_cell.length_a   1.000
_cell.length_b   1.000
_cell.length_c   1.000
_cell.angle_alpha   90.00
_cell.angle_beta   90.00
_cell.angle_gamma   90.00
#
_symmetry.space_group_name_H-M   'P 1'
#
loop_
_entity.id
_entity.type
_entity.pdbx_description
1 polymer ?
#
loop_
_entity_poly.entity_id
_entity_poly.type
_entity_poly.pdbx_seq_one_letter_code
_entity_poly.pdbx_strand_id
1 'polypeptide(L)'
;MLAAPAAWAVEALSTAELASHCAKYHDPNASEDRTFCVRYIQGFIDGAVATDERVTNNVTREYQQGESYGERAARTRIGTRLARYGPSVYAEFCLGDPVPLAEVVEHVVADLADAAVAAEHPLARDVVYLTLRSQYPCTIAD
;
A
#
# COMPACT_ATOMS: atom_id res chain seq x y z
N MET A 1 8.44 -1.43 35.73
CA MET A 1 7.87 -1.41 34.37
C MET A 1 8.11 -0.01 33.81
N LEU A 2 9.00 0.12 32.81
CA LEU A 2 9.13 1.35 32.04
C LEU A 2 8.07 1.28 30.94
N ALA A 3 7.06 2.15 31.01
CA ALA A 3 6.14 2.33 29.90
C ALA A 3 6.93 2.99 28.76
N ALA A 4 6.96 2.37 27.58
CA ALA A 4 7.46 3.03 26.39
C ALA A 4 6.65 4.32 26.16
N PRO A 5 7.28 5.44 25.78
CA PRO A 5 6.54 6.63 25.39
C PRO A 5 5.60 6.27 24.25
N ALA A 6 4.39 6.85 24.25
CA ALA A 6 3.49 6.73 23.13
C ALA A 6 4.22 7.24 21.88
N ALA A 7 4.53 6.34 20.95
CA ALA A 7 5.05 6.73 19.65
C ALA A 7 3.97 7.59 18.99
N TRP A 8 4.23 8.89 18.83
CA TRP A 8 3.38 9.75 18.04
C TRP A 8 3.46 9.25 16.60
N ALA A 9 2.35 8.73 16.10
CA ALA A 9 2.24 8.35 14.70
C ALA A 9 2.47 9.60 13.85
N VAL A 10 3.28 9.47 12.79
CA VAL A 10 3.47 10.52 11.80
C VAL A 10 2.12 10.89 11.20
N GLU A 11 1.89 12.18 10.97
CA GLU A 11 0.66 12.67 10.32
C GLU A 11 0.48 12.00 8.96
N ALA A 12 -0.73 11.48 8.71
CA ALA A 12 -1.04 10.77 7.48
C ALA A 12 -1.30 11.77 6.35
N LEU A 13 -0.68 11.54 5.19
CA LEU A 13 -0.89 12.36 3.99
C LEU A 13 -2.36 12.29 3.56
N SER A 14 -2.99 13.45 3.41
CA SER A 14 -4.37 13.55 2.94
C SER A 14 -4.47 13.39 1.42
N THR A 15 -5.65 12.99 0.95
CA THR A 15 -5.96 12.91 -0.48
C THR A 15 -5.82 14.26 -1.17
N ALA A 16 -6.29 15.34 -0.52
CA ALA A 16 -6.19 16.69 -1.07
C ALA A 16 -4.74 17.14 -1.26
N GLU A 17 -3.85 16.83 -0.31
CA GLU A 17 -2.42 17.15 -0.42
C GLU A 17 -1.77 16.37 -1.56
N LEU A 18 -1.98 15.04 -1.63
CA LEU A 18 -1.44 14.25 -2.73
C LEU A 18 -1.99 14.72 -4.09
N ALA A 19 -3.30 14.96 -4.19
CA ALA A 19 -3.94 15.45 -5.40
C ALA A 19 -3.37 16.80 -5.85
N SER A 20 -3.03 17.70 -4.92
CA SER A 20 -2.43 19.01 -5.24
C SER A 20 -1.07 18.89 -5.94
N HIS A 21 -0.25 17.92 -5.54
CA HIS A 21 1.02 17.62 -6.21
C HIS A 21 0.79 16.86 -7.53
N CYS A 22 -0.08 15.86 -7.51
CA CYS A 22 -0.38 15.03 -8.69
C CYS A 22 -1.10 15.82 -9.80
N ALA A 23 -1.82 16.90 -9.50
CA ALA A 23 -2.43 17.78 -10.50
C ALA A 23 -1.41 18.41 -11.47
N LYS A 24 -0.13 18.46 -11.08
CA LYS A 24 0.97 18.96 -11.91
C LYS A 24 1.77 17.85 -12.59
N TYR A 25 1.26 16.61 -12.58
CA TYR A 25 1.97 15.44 -13.08
C TYR A 25 2.48 15.60 -14.53
N HIS A 26 1.71 16.30 -15.38
CA HIS A 26 2.05 16.52 -16.78
C HIS A 26 2.84 17.81 -17.06
N ASP A 27 3.05 18.69 -16.07
CA ASP A 27 3.80 19.93 -16.28
C ASP A 27 5.32 19.64 -16.23
N PRO A 28 6.05 19.72 -17.36
CA PRO A 28 7.47 19.40 -17.40
C PRO A 28 8.32 20.30 -16.48
N ASN A 29 7.82 21.48 -16.09
CA ASN A 29 8.52 22.41 -15.22
C ASN A 29 8.24 22.18 -13.72
N ALA A 30 7.21 21.40 -13.37
CA ALA A 30 6.83 21.11 -11.99
C ALA A 30 7.60 19.92 -11.41
N SER A 31 8.94 19.96 -11.46
CA SER A 31 9.79 18.81 -11.12
C SER A 31 9.58 18.28 -9.69
N GLU A 32 9.39 19.16 -8.71
CA GLU A 32 9.18 18.79 -7.31
C GLU A 32 7.83 18.10 -7.10
N ASP A 33 6.74 18.71 -7.56
CA ASP A 33 5.39 18.15 -7.44
C ASP A 33 5.25 16.80 -8.16
N ARG A 34 5.83 16.70 -9.37
CA ARG A 34 5.89 15.44 -10.12
C ARG A 34 6.65 14.37 -9.37
N THR A 35 7.81 14.72 -8.81
CA THR A 35 8.63 13.80 -8.03
C THR A 35 7.88 13.34 -6.79
N PHE A 36 7.19 14.24 -6.09
CA PHE A 36 6.40 13.90 -4.91
C PHE A 36 5.30 12.90 -5.26
N CYS A 37 4.49 13.20 -6.28
CA CYS A 37 3.41 12.32 -6.73
C CYS A 37 3.91 10.91 -7.06
N VAL A 38 4.94 10.81 -7.93
CA VAL A 38 5.50 9.51 -8.37
C VAL A 38 6.09 8.74 -7.19
N ARG A 39 6.87 9.40 -6.32
CA ARG A 39 7.56 8.72 -5.22
C ARG A 39 6.63 8.27 -4.11
N TYR A 40 5.54 8.99 -3.85
CA TYR A 40 4.53 8.53 -2.91
C TYR A 40 3.87 7.24 -3.41
N ILE A 41 3.42 7.22 -4.67
CA ILE A 41 2.76 6.04 -5.28
C ILE A 41 3.73 4.86 -5.34
N GLN A 42 4.97 5.10 -5.77
CA GLN A 42 6.00 4.06 -5.76
C GLN A 42 6.25 3.52 -4.34
N GLY A 43 6.38 4.40 -3.35
CA GLY A 43 6.59 4.00 -1.95
C GLY A 43 5.42 3.20 -1.38
N PHE A 44 4.18 3.52 -1.79
CA PHE A 44 3.01 2.72 -1.44
C PHE A 44 3.10 1.30 -2.02
N ILE A 45 3.43 1.18 -3.31
CA ILE A 45 3.59 -0.11 -4.00
C ILE A 45 4.72 -0.92 -3.35
N ASP A 46 5.89 -0.32 -3.16
CA ASP A 46 7.04 -0.95 -2.54
C ASP A 46 6.72 -1.41 -1.10
N GLY A 47 5.96 -0.60 -0.36
CA GLY A 47 5.49 -0.92 0.99
C GLY A 47 4.49 -2.08 1.01
N ALA A 48 3.57 -2.14 0.05
CA ALA A 48 2.61 -3.23 -0.12
C ALA A 48 3.30 -4.55 -0.52
N VAL A 49 4.34 -4.48 -1.35
CA VAL A 49 5.18 -5.65 -1.71
C VAL A 49 6.02 -6.12 -0.52
N ALA A 50 6.60 -5.19 0.26
CA ALA A 50 7.41 -5.55 1.42
C ALA A 50 6.60 -6.24 2.53
N THR A 51 5.30 -5.93 2.63
CA THR A 51 4.37 -6.58 3.56
C THR A 51 3.68 -7.81 2.97
N ASP A 52 3.98 -8.18 1.71
CA ASP A 52 3.52 -9.43 1.12
C ASP A 52 4.04 -10.62 1.94
N GLU A 53 3.16 -11.61 2.17
CA GLU A 53 3.46 -12.75 3.03
C GLU A 53 4.60 -13.61 2.46
N ARG A 54 4.90 -13.58 1.15
CA ARG A 54 6.06 -14.29 0.57
C ARG A 54 7.38 -13.66 1.02
N VAL A 55 7.42 -12.33 1.15
CA VAL A 55 8.60 -11.60 1.68
C VAL A 55 8.67 -11.76 3.19
N THR A 56 7.53 -11.62 3.88
CA THR A 56 7.45 -11.82 5.34
C THR A 56 7.87 -13.23 5.74
N ASN A 57 7.35 -14.28 5.07
CA ASN A 57 7.71 -15.68 5.34
C ASN A 57 9.16 -16.02 4.95
N ASN A 58 9.73 -15.38 3.91
CA ASN A 58 11.13 -15.59 3.55
C ASN A 58 12.07 -14.94 4.60
N VAL A 59 11.74 -13.73 5.06
CA VAL A 59 12.41 -13.08 6.19
C VAL A 59 12.25 -13.93 7.45
N THR A 60 11.05 -14.43 7.77
CA THR A 60 10.85 -15.32 8.91
C THR A 60 11.69 -16.61 8.79
N ARG A 61 11.86 -17.19 7.60
CA ARG A 61 12.76 -18.34 7.38
C ARG A 61 14.24 -18.01 7.58
N GLU A 62 14.68 -16.82 7.19
CA GLU A 62 16.05 -16.35 7.48
C GLU A 62 16.28 -16.04 8.97
N TYR A 63 15.23 -15.60 9.68
CA TYR A 63 15.26 -15.29 11.12
C TYR A 63 14.89 -16.48 12.03
N GLN A 64 14.44 -17.62 11.48
CA GLN A 64 14.04 -18.84 12.20
C GLN A 64 15.22 -19.65 12.79
N GLN A 65 16.19 -18.97 13.40
CA GLN A 65 16.88 -19.51 14.57
C GLN A 65 16.07 -19.17 15.84
N GLY A 66 14.90 -19.81 16.00
CA GLY A 66 14.14 -19.87 17.26
C GLY A 66 12.79 -19.12 17.25
N GLU A 67 11.69 -19.87 17.21
CA GLU A 67 10.31 -19.35 17.29
C GLU A 67 10.04 -18.65 18.64
N SER A 68 9.50 -17.43 18.62
CA SER A 68 9.21 -16.64 19.85
C SER A 68 7.79 -16.84 20.40
N TYR A 69 7.56 -16.50 21.68
CA TYR A 69 6.25 -16.63 22.33
C TYR A 69 5.12 -15.84 21.61
N GLY A 70 5.47 -14.70 20.99
CA GLY A 70 4.52 -13.89 20.20
C GLY A 70 4.04 -14.62 18.94
N GLU A 71 4.91 -15.41 18.33
CA GLU A 71 4.66 -16.22 17.13
C GLU A 71 3.66 -17.35 17.42
N ARG A 72 3.81 -17.99 18.59
CA ARG A 72 2.87 -19.00 19.08
C ARG A 72 1.50 -18.39 19.44
N ALA A 73 1.49 -17.16 19.96
CA ALA A 73 0.24 -16.44 20.28
C ALA A 73 -0.51 -15.99 19.03
N ALA A 74 0.18 -15.49 18.00
CA ALA A 74 -0.42 -15.11 16.71
C ALA A 74 -1.07 -16.33 16.02
N ARG A 75 -0.35 -17.45 15.95
CA ARG A 75 -0.86 -18.70 15.37
C ARG A 75 -2.12 -19.23 16.06
N THR A 76 -2.19 -19.16 17.39
CA THR A 76 -3.30 -19.77 18.16
C THR A 76 -4.51 -18.84 18.35
N ARG A 77 -4.32 -17.52 18.34
CA ARG A 77 -5.41 -16.55 18.59
C ARG A 77 -5.92 -15.84 17.32
N ILE A 78 -5.09 -15.73 16.29
CA ILE A 78 -5.41 -14.99 15.06
C ILE A 78 -5.67 -15.96 13.89
N GLY A 79 -5.08 -17.16 13.93
CA GLY A 79 -5.10 -18.15 12.83
C GLY A 79 -6.47 -18.68 12.37
N THR A 80 -7.50 -18.71 13.22
CA THR A 80 -8.83 -19.23 12.81
C THR A 80 -9.70 -18.18 12.12
N ARG A 81 -9.43 -16.88 12.31
CA ARG A 81 -10.14 -15.81 11.60
C ARG A 81 -9.53 -15.52 10.22
N LEU A 82 -8.22 -15.66 10.09
CA LEU A 82 -7.51 -15.53 8.81
C LEU A 82 -7.75 -16.69 7.86
N ALA A 83 -8.02 -17.91 8.34
CA ALA A 83 -8.31 -19.05 7.46
C ALA A 83 -9.59 -18.89 6.59
N ARG A 84 -10.44 -17.88 6.89
CA ARG A 84 -11.64 -17.57 6.10
C ARG A 84 -11.33 -16.74 4.84
N TYR A 85 -10.23 -16.01 4.82
CA TYR A 85 -9.80 -15.20 3.68
C TYR A 85 -8.46 -15.74 3.22
N GLY A 86 -8.48 -16.43 2.07
CA GLY A 86 -7.32 -17.09 1.50
C GLY A 86 -6.12 -16.15 1.26
N PRO A 87 -4.96 -16.72 0.88
CA PRO A 87 -3.59 -16.17 0.96
C PRO A 87 -3.25 -14.93 0.08
N SER A 88 -4.16 -13.96 -0.01
CA SER A 88 -4.07 -12.70 -0.78
C SER A 88 -4.47 -11.45 0.05
N VAL A 89 -4.51 -11.58 1.38
CA VAL A 89 -5.37 -10.75 2.26
C VAL A 89 -5.03 -9.26 2.35
N TYR A 90 -3.95 -8.73 1.77
CA TYR A 90 -3.62 -7.31 1.99
C TYR A 90 -3.44 -6.41 0.77
N ALA A 91 -3.32 -6.94 -0.45
CA ALA A 91 -3.26 -6.08 -1.64
C ALA A 91 -4.56 -6.06 -2.45
N GLU A 92 -5.28 -7.18 -2.61
CA GLU A 92 -6.43 -7.30 -3.54
C GLU A 92 -6.16 -6.78 -4.98
N PHE A 93 -4.92 -6.45 -5.30
CA PHE A 93 -4.41 -6.01 -6.60
C PHE A 93 -3.14 -6.79 -6.96
N CYS A 94 -2.92 -6.99 -8.26
CA CYS A 94 -1.79 -7.72 -8.80
C CYS A 94 -1.18 -6.92 -9.96
N LEU A 95 0.02 -6.37 -9.75
CA LEU A 95 0.82 -5.79 -10.82
C LEU A 95 1.55 -6.94 -11.53
N GLY A 96 1.13 -7.28 -12.75
CA GLY A 96 1.67 -8.40 -13.55
C GLY A 96 3.03 -8.10 -14.22
N ASP A 97 3.39 -8.92 -15.23
CA ASP A 97 4.57 -8.71 -16.08
C ASP A 97 4.58 -7.30 -16.68
N PRO A 98 5.75 -6.63 -16.73
CA PRO A 98 5.95 -5.40 -15.97
C PRO A 98 5.03 -4.28 -16.45
N VAL A 99 4.11 -3.88 -15.58
CA VAL A 99 3.35 -2.64 -15.74
C VAL A 99 4.28 -1.45 -15.50
N PRO A 100 4.42 -0.50 -16.46
CA PRO A 100 5.24 0.68 -16.27
C PRO A 100 4.72 1.52 -15.09
N LEU A 101 5.59 1.95 -14.18
CA LEU A 101 5.20 2.83 -13.06
C LEU A 101 4.45 4.08 -13.53
N ALA A 102 4.82 4.62 -14.69
CA ALA A 102 4.12 5.77 -15.28
C ALA A 102 2.64 5.48 -15.52
N GLU A 103 2.28 4.29 -16.03
CA GLU A 103 0.90 3.89 -16.26
C GLU A 103 0.11 3.83 -14.94
N VAL A 104 0.69 3.22 -13.91
CA VAL A 104 0.07 3.15 -12.58
C VAL A 104 -0.15 4.57 -12.02
N VAL A 105 0.83 5.46 -12.19
CA VAL A 105 0.72 6.85 -11.75
C VAL A 105 -0.41 7.58 -12.50
N GLU A 106 -0.57 7.37 -13.81
CA GLU A 106 -1.65 7.96 -14.60
C GLU A 106 -3.03 7.57 -14.06
N HIS A 107 -3.24 6.28 -13.76
CA HIS A 107 -4.50 5.82 -13.16
C HIS A 107 -4.78 6.46 -11.81
N VAL A 108 -3.77 6.56 -10.95
CA VAL A 108 -3.92 7.20 -9.63
C VAL A 108 -4.18 8.70 -9.76
N VAL A 109 -3.48 9.39 -10.67
CA VAL A 109 -3.70 10.81 -10.94
C VAL A 109 -5.14 11.06 -11.41
N ALA A 110 -5.69 10.19 -12.25
CA ALA A 110 -7.07 10.29 -12.71
C ALA A 110 -8.07 10.17 -11.56
N ASP A 111 -7.92 9.17 -10.68
CA ASP A 111 -8.83 8.98 -9.53
C ASP A 111 -8.67 10.09 -8.48
N LEU A 112 -7.46 10.62 -8.27
CA LEU A 112 -7.21 11.76 -7.38
C LEU A 112 -7.83 13.07 -7.89
N ALA A 113 -8.04 13.20 -9.21
CA ALA A 113 -8.70 14.36 -9.81
C ALA A 113 -10.23 14.32 -9.63
N ASP A 114 -10.80 13.17 -9.23
CA ASP A 114 -12.24 13.05 -8.96
C ASP A 114 -12.60 13.62 -7.59
N ALA A 115 -13.37 14.70 -7.59
CA ALA A 115 -13.83 15.37 -6.38
C ALA A 115 -14.72 14.49 -5.48
N ALA A 116 -15.46 13.52 -6.06
CA ALA A 116 -16.25 12.57 -5.29
C ALA A 116 -15.35 11.60 -4.52
N VAL A 117 -14.30 11.08 -5.18
CA VAL A 117 -13.31 10.19 -4.56
C VAL A 117 -12.58 10.91 -3.43
N ALA A 118 -12.18 12.16 -3.63
CA ALA A 118 -11.51 12.97 -2.60
C ALA A 118 -12.40 13.27 -1.38
N ALA A 119 -13.72 13.37 -1.58
CA ALA A 119 -14.67 13.60 -0.49
C ALA A 119 -14.95 12.31 0.32
N GLU A 120 -14.97 11.15 -0.35
CA GLU A 120 -15.23 9.85 0.28
C GLU A 120 -14.00 9.28 0.99
N HIS A 121 -12.81 9.53 0.45
CA HIS A 121 -11.55 8.99 0.94
C HIS A 121 -10.59 10.12 1.32
N PRO A 122 -10.50 10.51 2.61
CA PRO A 122 -9.70 11.65 3.03
C PRO A 122 -8.18 11.37 3.07
N LEU A 123 -7.75 10.11 3.05
CA LEU A 123 -6.35 9.73 3.11
C LEU A 123 -5.84 9.23 1.75
N ALA A 124 -4.67 9.74 1.35
CA ALA A 124 -4.08 9.44 0.05
C ALA A 124 -3.89 7.93 -0.19
N ARG A 125 -3.46 7.21 0.85
CA ARG A 125 -3.25 5.76 0.81
C ARG A 125 -4.51 4.97 0.43
N ASP A 126 -5.70 5.47 0.82
CA ASP A 126 -6.96 4.78 0.59
C ASP A 126 -7.34 4.89 -0.90
N VAL A 127 -7.15 6.07 -1.50
CA VAL A 127 -7.36 6.26 -2.94
C VAL A 127 -6.37 5.43 -3.75
N VAL A 128 -5.07 5.49 -3.43
CA VAL A 128 -4.05 4.69 -4.13
C VAL A 128 -4.39 3.20 -4.06
N TYR A 129 -4.78 2.69 -2.89
CA TYR A 129 -5.20 1.30 -2.73
C TYR A 129 -6.41 0.94 -3.60
N LEU A 130 -7.45 1.77 -3.58
CA LEU A 130 -8.69 1.53 -4.33
C LEU A 130 -8.47 1.59 -5.85
N THR A 131 -7.66 2.53 -6.33
CA THR A 131 -7.23 2.60 -7.73
C THR A 131 -6.51 1.32 -8.13
N LEU A 132 -5.54 0.88 -7.33
CA LEU A 132 -4.78 -0.33 -7.64
C LEU A 132 -5.69 -1.57 -7.69
N ARG A 133 -6.60 -1.70 -6.73
CA ARG A 133 -7.58 -2.80 -6.68
C ARG A 133 -8.55 -2.79 -7.84
N SER A 134 -8.98 -1.61 -8.30
CA SER A 134 -9.96 -1.50 -9.38
C SER A 134 -9.32 -1.70 -10.76
N GLN A 135 -8.14 -1.13 -10.98
CA GLN A 135 -7.44 -1.15 -12.28
C GLN A 135 -6.58 -2.40 -12.47
N TYR A 136 -6.05 -2.98 -11.39
CA TYR A 136 -5.16 -4.14 -11.42
C TYR A 136 -5.71 -5.29 -10.56
N PRO A 137 -6.95 -5.77 -10.78
CA PRO A 137 -7.50 -6.86 -9.99
C PRO A 137 -6.70 -8.14 -10.22
N CYS A 138 -6.44 -8.88 -9.15
CA CYS A 138 -5.85 -10.22 -9.27
C CYS A 138 -6.82 -11.16 -9.99
N THR A 139 -6.44 -11.64 -11.18
CA THR A 139 -7.13 -12.76 -11.82
C THR A 139 -6.57 -14.06 -11.26
N ILE A 140 -7.44 -14.93 -10.74
CA ILE A 140 -7.06 -16.31 -10.45
C ILE A 140 -6.84 -16.97 -11.82
N ALA A 141 -5.58 -17.19 -12.20
CA ALA A 141 -5.27 -18.07 -13.31
C ALA A 141 -5.57 -19.50 -12.86
N ASP A 142 -6.40 -20.22 -13.62
CA ASP A 142 -6.59 -21.67 -13.52
C ASP A 142 -5.29 -22.44 -13.77
#